data_AF-A0A535E355-F1
#
_entry.id   AF-A0A535E355-F1
#
_cell.length_a   1.000
_cell.length_b   1.000
_cell.length_c   1.000
_cell.angle_alpha   90.00
_cell.angle_beta   90.00
_cell.angle_gamma   90.00
#
_symmetry.space_group_name_H-M   'P 1'
#
loop_
_entity.id
_entity.type
_entity.pdbx_description
1 polymer ?
#
loop_
_entity_poly.entity_id
_entity_poly.type
_entity_poly.pdbx_seq_one_letter_code
_entity_poly.pdbx_strand_id
1 'polypeptide(L)'
;MTNPLDLSTEHLAALAAVAAVSASLCVAARRRPGRWTWLAGAVLGAVTAGAELAWIGWLVARGGWTPAAGLPLQLCDAGAFLAGAALWTRRRGLAELLWFWAMAGTLQGLLTPATGGPYPGFLWIQYYVAHGGIVASALFLVAGLGVTPRRGAALRAAGLTAAYAVVVGVVDAATGADYLYLRRPPLEPTLLDAIGRRLAAWRRWAARRRGREIGLKGPLSVGRPRVPNLRLRGSPSSWITQAGPLTPRQASP
;
A
#
# COMPACT_ATOMS: atom_id res chain seq x y z
N MET A 1 12.84 -13.85 5.87
CA MET A 1 12.22 -13.13 4.75
C MET A 1 10.86 -13.76 4.53
N THR A 2 9.78 -13.11 4.99
CA THR A 2 8.40 -13.57 4.81
C THR A 2 8.05 -13.55 3.32
N ASN A 3 7.39 -14.60 2.84
CA ASN A 3 6.89 -14.65 1.47
C ASN A 3 5.79 -13.57 1.33
N PRO A 4 5.92 -12.57 0.44
CA PRO A 4 4.95 -11.48 0.34
C PRO A 4 3.58 -11.94 -0.16
N LEU A 5 3.50 -13.15 -0.70
CA LEU A 5 2.26 -13.82 -1.07
C LEU A 5 1.92 -14.80 0.05
N ASP A 6 0.86 -14.47 0.81
CA ASP A 6 0.21 -15.46 1.66
C ASP A 6 -0.44 -16.50 0.73
N LEU A 7 -0.07 -17.77 0.87
CA LEU A 7 -0.61 -18.88 0.06
C LEU A 7 -1.49 -19.80 0.91
N SER A 8 -1.97 -19.32 2.07
CA SER A 8 -2.91 -20.04 2.90
C SER A 8 -4.18 -20.39 2.13
N THR A 9 -4.77 -21.54 2.45
CA THR A 9 -6.00 -22.03 1.81
C THR A 9 -7.14 -21.03 1.99
N GLU A 10 -7.20 -20.40 3.15
CA GLU A 10 -8.20 -19.40 3.54
C GLU A 10 -8.09 -18.14 2.68
N HIS A 11 -6.86 -17.65 2.47
CA HIS A 11 -6.59 -16.52 1.59
C HIS A 11 -6.98 -16.83 0.13
N LEU A 12 -6.54 -17.98 -0.38
CA LEU A 12 -6.84 -18.39 -1.75
C LEU A 12 -8.35 -18.59 -1.96
N ALA A 13 -9.05 -19.15 -0.97
CA ALA A 13 -10.50 -19.29 -0.98
C ALA A 13 -11.19 -17.91 -0.99
N ALA A 14 -10.71 -16.95 -0.20
CA ALA A 14 -11.23 -15.58 -0.20
C ALA A 14 -11.03 -14.89 -1.57
N LEU A 15 -9.84 -14.99 -2.16
CA LEU A 15 -9.56 -14.48 -3.49
C LEU A 15 -10.45 -15.12 -4.56
N ALA A 16 -10.60 -16.44 -4.51
CA ALA A 16 -11.48 -17.18 -5.42
C ALA A 16 -12.94 -16.74 -5.28
N ALA A 17 -13.41 -16.52 -4.05
CA ALA A 17 -14.76 -16.04 -3.78
C ALA A 17 -14.97 -14.61 -4.34
N VAL A 18 -14.05 -13.69 -4.08
CA VAL A 18 -14.11 -12.32 -4.62
C VAL A 18 -14.13 -12.34 -6.15
N ALA A 19 -13.26 -13.14 -6.77
CA ALA A 19 -13.20 -13.29 -8.22
C ALA A 19 -14.49 -13.88 -8.78
N ALA A 20 -15.02 -14.93 -8.17
CA ALA A 20 -16.24 -15.60 -8.59
C ALA A 20 -17.47 -14.68 -8.48
N VAL A 21 -17.62 -13.95 -7.38
CA VAL A 21 -18.69 -12.97 -7.19
C VAL A 21 -18.59 -11.85 -8.23
N SER A 22 -17.40 -11.28 -8.40
CA SER A 22 -17.15 -10.21 -9.38
C SER A 22 -17.47 -10.66 -10.80
N ALA A 23 -16.97 -11.83 -11.21
CA ALA A 23 -17.20 -12.40 -12.53
C ALA A 23 -18.69 -12.71 -12.74
N SER A 24 -19.35 -13.32 -11.77
CA SER A 24 -20.77 -13.66 -11.84
C SER A 24 -21.64 -12.42 -11.99
N LEU A 25 -21.40 -11.38 -11.18
CA LEU A 25 -22.11 -10.10 -11.30
C LEU A 25 -21.89 -9.47 -12.67
N CYS A 26 -20.65 -9.44 -13.16
CA CYS A 26 -20.33 -8.87 -14.46
C CYS A 26 -21.00 -9.65 -15.61
N VAL A 27 -20.89 -10.98 -15.61
CA VAL A 27 -21.48 -11.84 -16.64
C VAL A 27 -23.00 -11.74 -16.61
N ALA A 28 -23.62 -11.78 -15.43
CA ALA A 28 -25.06 -11.64 -15.29
C ALA A 28 -25.55 -10.27 -15.80
N ALA A 29 -24.86 -9.18 -15.45
CA ALA A 29 -25.21 -7.83 -15.91
C ALA A 29 -25.12 -7.69 -17.44
N ARG A 30 -24.10 -8.28 -18.06
CA ARG A 30 -23.96 -8.28 -19.53
C ARG A 30 -25.01 -9.15 -20.22
N ARG A 31 -25.33 -10.32 -19.66
CA ARG A 31 -26.26 -11.27 -20.29
C ARG A 31 -27.72 -10.87 -20.10
N ARG A 32 -28.05 -10.23 -18.98
CA ARG A 32 -29.42 -9.86 -18.60
C ARG A 32 -29.45 -8.46 -18.00
N PRO A 33 -29.19 -7.40 -18.77
CA PRO A 33 -29.29 -6.04 -18.25
C PRO A 33 -30.73 -5.76 -17.79
N GLY A 34 -30.89 -5.09 -16.66
CA GLY A 34 -32.22 -4.80 -16.12
C GLY A 34 -32.22 -4.12 -14.76
N ARG A 35 -33.42 -3.92 -14.19
CA ARG A 35 -33.63 -3.20 -12.93
C ARG A 35 -32.90 -3.83 -11.74
N TRP A 36 -32.70 -5.15 -11.75
CA TRP A 36 -31.95 -5.87 -10.71
C TRP A 36 -30.51 -5.35 -10.57
N THR A 37 -29.90 -4.81 -11.63
CA THR A 37 -28.52 -4.29 -11.57
C THR A 37 -28.41 -3.09 -10.64
N TRP A 38 -29.48 -2.31 -10.46
CA TRP A 38 -29.55 -1.23 -9.48
C TRP A 38 -29.59 -1.78 -8.07
N LEU A 39 -30.43 -2.79 -7.81
CA LEU A 39 -30.49 -3.46 -6.52
C LEU A 39 -29.15 -4.13 -6.19
N ALA A 40 -28.57 -4.88 -7.12
CA ALA A 40 -27.27 -5.52 -6.92
C ALA A 40 -26.17 -4.50 -6.63
N GLY A 41 -26.16 -3.37 -7.35
CA GLY A 41 -25.23 -2.28 -7.06
C GLY A 41 -25.49 -1.61 -5.71
N ALA A 42 -26.75 -1.41 -5.32
CA ALA A 42 -27.10 -0.84 -4.02
C ALA A 42 -26.68 -1.78 -2.87
N VAL A 43 -26.95 -3.08 -2.99
CA VAL A 43 -26.53 -4.10 -2.02
C VAL A 43 -25.01 -4.18 -1.94
N LEU A 44 -24.32 -4.28 -3.07
CA LEU A 44 -22.86 -4.34 -3.10
C LEU A 44 -22.23 -3.09 -2.47
N GLY A 45 -22.74 -1.91 -2.81
CA GLY A 45 -22.30 -0.64 -2.24
C GLY A 45 -22.56 -0.54 -0.74
N ALA A 46 -23.75 -0.96 -0.28
CA ALA A 46 -24.12 -0.97 1.12
C ALA A 46 -23.29 -1.97 1.93
N VAL A 47 -23.03 -3.17 1.41
CA VAL A 47 -22.14 -4.16 2.06
C VAL A 47 -20.73 -3.62 2.17
N THR A 48 -20.20 -3.01 1.10
CA THR A 48 -18.83 -2.47 1.07
C THR A 48 -18.67 -1.31 2.06
N ALA A 49 -19.55 -0.30 2.01
CA ALA A 49 -19.52 0.82 2.94
C ALA A 49 -19.88 0.38 4.38
N GLY A 50 -20.78 -0.58 4.53
CA GLY A 50 -21.18 -1.16 5.81
C GLY A 50 -20.04 -1.91 6.49
N ALA A 51 -19.16 -2.57 5.74
CA ALA A 51 -17.96 -3.20 6.29
C ALA A 51 -17.01 -2.17 6.91
N GLU A 52 -16.88 -1.00 6.28
CA GLU A 52 -16.09 0.11 6.81
C GLU A 52 -16.74 0.72 8.06
N LEU A 53 -18.06 0.92 8.05
CA LEU A 53 -18.78 1.35 9.25
C LEU A 53 -18.66 0.34 10.40
N ALA A 54 -18.67 -0.96 10.09
CA ALA A 54 -18.48 -2.01 11.08
C ALA A 54 -17.07 -1.98 11.67
N TRP A 55 -16.04 -1.67 10.87
CA TRP A 55 -14.68 -1.46 11.35
C TRP A 55 -14.59 -0.30 12.33
N ILE A 56 -15.13 0.86 11.97
CA ILE A 56 -15.17 2.03 12.84
C ILE A 56 -15.92 1.71 14.14
N GLY A 57 -17.07 1.04 14.03
CA GLY A 57 -17.85 0.59 15.19
C GLY A 57 -17.08 -0.36 16.10
N TRP A 58 -16.35 -1.33 15.53
CA TRP A 58 -15.49 -2.24 16.28
C TRP A 58 -14.35 -1.50 17.01
N LEU A 59 -13.75 -0.51 16.35
CA LEU A 59 -12.68 0.31 16.92
C LEU A 59 -13.20 1.16 18.09
N VAL A 60 -14.37 1.77 17.94
CA VAL A 60 -15.06 2.52 19.01
C VAL A 60 -15.42 1.61 20.18
N ALA A 61 -16.01 0.45 19.92
CA ALA A 61 -16.42 -0.50 20.96
C ALA A 61 -15.25 -1.02 21.82
N ARG A 62 -14.02 -0.99 21.28
CA ARG A 62 -12.80 -1.37 22.00
C ARG A 62 -12.04 -0.19 22.61
N GLY A 63 -12.59 1.02 22.55
CA GLY A 63 -11.92 2.23 23.02
C GLY A 63 -10.66 2.60 22.22
N GLY A 64 -10.48 2.01 21.03
CA GLY A 64 -9.31 2.24 20.17
C GLY A 64 -9.48 3.42 19.21
N TRP A 65 -10.67 4.02 19.16
CA TRP A 65 -10.94 5.10 18.23
C TRP A 65 -10.24 6.39 18.68
N THR A 66 -9.42 6.94 17.79
CA THR A 66 -8.82 8.27 17.93
C THR A 66 -8.84 8.95 16.57
N PRO A 67 -8.71 10.30 16.50
CA PRO A 67 -8.55 10.99 15.21
C PRO A 67 -7.35 10.51 14.39
N ALA A 68 -6.36 9.87 15.03
CA ALA A 68 -5.18 9.34 14.36
C ALA A 68 -5.36 7.92 13.80
N ALA A 69 -6.35 7.16 14.30
CA ALA A 69 -6.54 5.75 13.96
C ALA A 69 -7.93 5.42 13.37
N GLY A 70 -8.91 6.30 13.55
CA GLY A 70 -10.33 5.97 13.31
C GLY A 70 -11.06 6.84 12.30
N LEU A 71 -10.39 7.85 11.70
CA LEU A 71 -10.94 8.54 10.53
C LEU A 71 -10.80 7.64 9.29
N PRO A 72 -11.84 7.53 8.43
CA PRO A 72 -11.81 6.69 7.23
C PRO A 72 -11.04 7.36 6.09
N LEU A 73 -9.79 7.71 6.38
CA LEU A 73 -8.93 8.46 5.47
C LEU A 73 -7.93 7.56 4.75
N GLN A 74 -7.80 6.29 5.13
CA GLN A 74 -7.05 5.36 4.30
C GLN A 74 -7.72 5.23 2.92
N LEU A 75 -6.92 4.92 1.91
CA LEU A 75 -7.40 4.88 0.53
C LEU A 75 -8.48 3.79 0.33
N CYS A 76 -8.39 2.68 1.07
CA CYS A 76 -9.42 1.64 1.08
C CYS A 76 -10.70 2.11 1.77
N ASP A 77 -10.61 2.76 2.92
CA ASP A 77 -11.76 3.25 3.71
C ASP A 77 -12.57 4.26 2.87
N ALA A 78 -11.88 5.27 2.34
CA ALA A 78 -12.48 6.24 1.42
C ALA A 78 -12.96 5.57 0.13
N GLY A 79 -12.23 4.55 -0.35
CA GLY A 79 -12.61 3.69 -1.48
C GLY A 79 -13.93 2.94 -1.25
N ALA A 80 -14.21 2.49 -0.03
CA ALA A 80 -15.45 1.79 0.33
C ALA A 80 -16.66 2.71 0.21
N PHE A 81 -16.56 3.93 0.75
CA PHE A 81 -17.60 4.95 0.61
C PHE A 81 -17.75 5.42 -0.84
N LEU A 82 -16.63 5.60 -1.55
CA LEU A 82 -16.63 5.92 -2.97
C LEU A 82 -17.30 4.83 -3.81
N ALA A 83 -17.11 3.55 -3.46
CA ALA A 83 -17.77 2.42 -4.10
C ALA A 83 -19.30 2.52 -3.96
N GLY A 84 -19.78 2.76 -2.74
CA GLY A 84 -21.20 3.02 -2.48
C GLY A 84 -21.75 4.18 -3.31
N ALA A 85 -21.06 5.33 -3.28
CA ALA A 85 -21.47 6.52 -4.04
C ALA A 85 -21.45 6.30 -5.56
N ALA A 86 -20.44 5.61 -6.09
CA ALA A 86 -20.31 5.30 -7.52
C ALA A 86 -21.39 4.32 -7.98
N LEU A 87 -21.70 3.29 -7.19
CA LEU A 87 -22.75 2.31 -7.48
C LEU A 87 -24.14 2.92 -7.39
N TRP A 88 -24.37 3.83 -6.44
CA TRP A 88 -25.64 4.53 -6.29
C TRP A 88 -25.89 5.53 -7.40
N THR A 89 -24.89 6.32 -7.78
CA THR A 89 -25.07 7.41 -8.74
C THR A 89 -24.79 7.00 -10.19
N ARG A 90 -24.03 5.92 -10.40
CA ARG A 90 -23.49 5.49 -11.71
C ARG A 90 -22.75 6.60 -12.46
N ARG A 91 -22.31 7.65 -11.75
CA ARG A 91 -21.61 8.77 -12.35
C ARG A 91 -20.23 8.33 -12.83
N ARG A 92 -19.97 8.55 -14.12
CA ARG A 92 -18.73 8.12 -14.78
C ARG A 92 -17.46 8.64 -14.09
N GLY A 93 -17.47 9.86 -13.53
CA GLY A 93 -16.32 10.40 -12.80
C GLY A 93 -15.98 9.63 -11.51
N LEU A 94 -17.01 9.20 -10.75
CA LEU A 94 -16.81 8.39 -9.56
C LEU A 94 -16.37 6.97 -9.92
N ALA A 95 -16.96 6.39 -10.97
CA ALA A 95 -16.56 5.09 -11.49
C ALA A 95 -15.10 5.11 -12.00
N GLU A 96 -14.67 6.20 -12.64
CA GLU A 96 -13.28 6.40 -13.06
C GLU A 96 -12.34 6.41 -11.85
N LEU A 97 -12.60 7.25 -10.84
CA LEU A 97 -11.76 7.32 -9.65
C LEU A 97 -11.70 5.98 -8.91
N LEU A 98 -12.86 5.37 -8.68
CA LEU A 98 -12.97 4.07 -8.04
C LEU A 98 -12.21 2.99 -8.81
N TRP A 99 -12.32 2.97 -10.14
CA TRP A 99 -11.59 2.01 -10.97
C TRP A 99 -10.08 2.08 -10.73
N PHE A 100 -9.50 3.28 -10.74
CA PHE A 100 -8.07 3.42 -10.53
C PHE A 100 -7.66 3.12 -9.08
N TRP A 101 -8.43 3.57 -8.08
CA TRP A 101 -8.15 3.25 -6.68
C TRP A 101 -8.25 1.75 -6.40
N ALA A 102 -9.28 1.10 -6.91
CA ALA A 102 -9.50 -0.33 -6.75
C ALA A 102 -8.41 -1.16 -7.45
N MET A 103 -8.08 -0.86 -8.71
CA MET A 103 -7.13 -1.67 -9.48
C MET A 103 -5.66 -1.41 -9.10
N ALA A 104 -5.29 -0.15 -8.83
CA ALA A 104 -3.91 0.20 -8.51
C ALA A 104 -3.59 0.06 -7.02
N GLY A 105 -4.57 0.28 -6.13
CA GLY A 105 -4.41 0.22 -4.69
C GLY A 105 -5.01 -1.05 -4.10
N THR A 106 -6.34 -1.14 -4.06
CA THR A 106 -7.04 -2.18 -3.29
C THR A 106 -6.76 -3.60 -3.75
N LEU A 107 -6.66 -3.83 -5.06
CA LEU A 107 -6.32 -5.14 -5.62
C LEU A 107 -4.92 -5.58 -5.20
N GLN A 108 -3.98 -4.65 -5.05
CA GLN A 108 -2.65 -4.97 -4.55
C GLN A 108 -2.72 -5.43 -3.09
N GLY A 109 -3.49 -4.72 -2.26
CA GLY A 109 -3.76 -5.15 -0.88
C GLY A 109 -4.37 -6.55 -0.83
N LEU A 110 -5.37 -6.85 -1.67
CA LEU A 110 -5.94 -8.19 -1.74
C LEU A 110 -4.93 -9.27 -2.10
N LEU A 111 -3.98 -9.00 -3.00
CA LEU A 111 -2.99 -10.00 -3.43
C LEU A 111 -1.83 -10.17 -2.45
N THR A 112 -1.50 -9.14 -1.68
CA THR A 112 -0.48 -9.16 -0.63
C THR A 112 -1.13 -8.74 0.70
N PRO A 113 -1.97 -9.61 1.28
CA PRO A 113 -2.84 -9.23 2.38
C PRO A 113 -2.03 -8.95 3.65
N ALA A 114 -2.37 -7.85 4.31
CA ALA A 114 -1.90 -7.53 5.66
C ALA A 114 -3.12 -7.49 6.58
N THR A 115 -3.69 -8.65 6.87
CA THR A 115 -4.88 -8.77 7.73
C THR A 115 -4.51 -8.49 9.19
N GLY A 116 -5.28 -7.62 9.87
CA GLY A 116 -5.04 -7.27 11.28
C GLY A 116 -5.31 -8.38 12.31
N GLY A 117 -5.73 -9.58 11.89
CA GLY A 117 -6.00 -10.71 12.77
C GLY A 117 -6.17 -12.04 12.04
N PRO A 118 -6.19 -13.17 12.77
CA PRO A 118 -6.25 -14.50 12.18
C PRO A 118 -7.64 -14.83 11.64
N TYR A 119 -7.72 -15.75 10.68
CA TYR A 119 -8.98 -16.39 10.27
C TYR A 119 -9.54 -17.27 11.42
N PRO A 120 -10.87 -17.33 11.65
CA PRO A 120 -11.96 -16.58 11.02
C PRO A 120 -12.39 -15.34 11.84
N GLY A 121 -11.44 -14.54 12.31
CA GLY A 121 -11.71 -13.36 13.13
C GLY A 121 -12.37 -12.21 12.37
N PHE A 122 -13.02 -11.31 13.11
CA PHE A 122 -13.69 -10.13 12.56
C PHE A 122 -12.78 -9.32 11.63
N LEU A 123 -11.53 -9.06 12.03
CA LEU A 123 -10.57 -8.26 11.23
C LEU A 123 -10.25 -8.91 9.88
N TRP A 124 -10.14 -10.24 9.87
CA TRP A 124 -9.90 -11.00 8.65
C TRP A 124 -11.12 -10.90 7.73
N ILE A 125 -12.33 -11.14 8.24
CA ILE A 125 -13.56 -11.11 7.45
C ILE A 125 -13.83 -9.69 6.91
N GLN A 126 -13.74 -8.68 7.78
CA GLN A 126 -13.90 -7.28 7.41
C GLN A 126 -12.97 -6.95 6.23
N TYR A 127 -11.69 -7.30 6.35
CA TYR A 127 -10.68 -6.97 5.35
C TYR A 127 -11.08 -7.45 3.95
N TYR A 128 -11.44 -8.72 3.79
CA TYR A 128 -11.83 -9.27 2.49
C TYR A 128 -13.18 -8.77 2.00
N VAL A 129 -14.14 -8.50 2.89
CA VAL A 129 -15.44 -7.92 2.50
C VAL A 129 -15.26 -6.49 2.00
N ALA A 130 -14.50 -5.66 2.71
CA ALA A 130 -14.24 -4.28 2.33
C ALA A 130 -13.40 -4.22 1.04
N HIS A 131 -12.23 -4.86 1.02
CA HIS A 131 -11.32 -4.81 -0.13
C HIS A 131 -11.90 -5.52 -1.36
N GLY A 132 -12.48 -6.71 -1.16
CA GLY A 132 -13.17 -7.46 -2.21
C GLY A 132 -14.37 -6.71 -2.75
N GLY A 133 -15.16 -6.06 -1.87
CA GLY A 133 -16.30 -5.23 -2.23
C GLY A 133 -15.91 -4.04 -3.12
N ILE A 134 -14.82 -3.34 -2.80
CA ILE A 134 -14.29 -2.24 -3.62
C ILE A 134 -13.90 -2.72 -5.02
N VAL A 135 -13.15 -3.83 -5.11
CA VAL A 135 -12.72 -4.42 -6.39
C VAL A 135 -13.92 -4.91 -7.20
N ALA A 136 -14.85 -5.63 -6.57
CA ALA A 136 -16.08 -6.08 -7.20
C ALA A 136 -16.93 -4.91 -7.69
N SER A 137 -17.02 -3.81 -6.94
CA SER A 137 -17.76 -2.60 -7.32
C SER A 137 -17.18 -1.94 -8.57
N ALA A 138 -15.85 -1.79 -8.62
CA ALA A 138 -15.14 -1.25 -9.77
C ALA A 138 -15.35 -2.13 -11.02
N LEU A 139 -15.18 -3.44 -10.89
CA LEU A 139 -15.41 -4.40 -11.96
C LEU A 139 -16.87 -4.39 -12.42
N PHE A 140 -17.82 -4.39 -11.49
CA PHE A 140 -19.24 -4.37 -11.83
C PHE A 140 -19.63 -3.12 -12.61
N LEU A 141 -19.15 -1.93 -12.21
CA LEU A 141 -19.41 -0.69 -12.95
C LEU A 141 -18.78 -0.68 -14.34
N VAL A 142 -17.48 -0.99 -14.44
CA VAL A 142 -16.72 -0.83 -15.68
C VAL A 142 -16.94 -2.01 -16.62
N ALA A 143 -16.74 -3.23 -16.12
CA ALA A 143 -16.89 -4.44 -16.90
C ALA A 143 -18.38 -4.85 -16.97
N GLY A 144 -19.08 -4.98 -15.85
CA GLY A 144 -20.48 -5.43 -15.86
C GLY A 144 -21.44 -4.49 -16.58
N LEU A 145 -21.39 -3.20 -16.24
CA LEU A 145 -22.36 -2.19 -16.65
C LEU A 145 -21.86 -1.27 -17.78
N GLY A 146 -20.60 -1.41 -18.19
CA GLY A 146 -20.04 -0.65 -19.31
C GLY A 146 -19.76 0.82 -19.01
N VAL A 147 -19.66 1.24 -17.73
CA VAL A 147 -19.28 2.60 -17.33
C VAL A 147 -17.77 2.79 -17.49
N THR A 148 -17.29 2.78 -18.73
CA THR A 148 -15.86 2.70 -19.05
C THR A 148 -15.12 4.01 -18.77
N PRO A 149 -13.88 3.98 -18.25
CA PRO A 149 -13.07 5.18 -18.10
C PRO A 149 -12.83 5.92 -19.43
N ARG A 150 -12.94 7.25 -19.45
CA ARG A 150 -12.66 8.08 -20.63
C ARG A 150 -11.16 8.21 -20.89
N ARG A 151 -10.80 8.70 -22.07
CA ARG A 151 -9.45 9.21 -22.35
C ARG A 151 -9.05 10.24 -21.29
N GLY A 152 -7.81 10.15 -20.82
CA GLY A 152 -7.28 10.99 -19.74
C GLY A 152 -7.84 10.68 -18.34
N ALA A 153 -8.66 9.63 -18.15
CA ALA A 153 -9.19 9.29 -16.83
C ALA A 153 -8.08 8.94 -15.83
N ALA A 154 -7.00 8.28 -16.27
CA ALA A 154 -5.86 7.98 -15.42
C ALA A 154 -5.21 9.27 -14.87
N LEU A 155 -5.04 10.30 -15.70
CA LEU A 155 -4.47 11.59 -15.27
C LEU A 155 -5.41 12.34 -14.32
N ARG A 156 -6.72 12.34 -14.60
CA ARG A 156 -7.71 12.94 -13.69
C ARG A 156 -7.73 12.22 -12.34
N ALA A 157 -7.72 10.89 -12.35
CA ALA A 157 -7.67 10.09 -11.14
C ALA A 157 -6.36 10.35 -10.38
N ALA A 158 -5.22 10.41 -11.05
CA ALA A 158 -3.94 10.75 -10.43
C ALA A 158 -3.96 12.16 -9.79
N GLY A 159 -4.51 13.16 -10.49
CA GLY A 159 -4.68 14.51 -9.95
C GLY A 159 -5.60 14.56 -8.73
N LEU A 160 -6.72 13.85 -8.77
CA LEU A 160 -7.65 13.72 -7.63
C LEU A 160 -7.01 12.98 -6.46
N THR A 161 -6.26 11.91 -6.72
CA THR A 161 -5.50 11.19 -5.67
C THR A 161 -4.45 12.09 -5.04
N ALA A 162 -3.74 12.91 -5.84
CA ALA A 162 -2.77 13.86 -5.32
C ALA A 162 -3.43 14.95 -4.45
N ALA A 163 -4.56 15.51 -4.91
CA ALA A 163 -5.33 16.46 -4.12
C ALA A 163 -5.84 15.83 -2.81
N TYR A 164 -6.34 14.59 -2.88
CA TYR A 164 -6.75 13.82 -1.71
C TYR A 164 -5.58 13.60 -0.74
N ALA A 165 -4.41 13.21 -1.24
CA ALA A 165 -3.22 13.03 -0.41
C ALA A 165 -2.76 14.34 0.27
N VAL A 166 -2.91 15.50 -0.38
CA VAL A 166 -2.63 16.79 0.25
C VAL A 166 -3.59 17.05 1.42
N VAL A 167 -4.89 16.83 1.22
CA VAL A 167 -5.90 16.99 2.28
C VAL A 167 -5.62 16.06 3.45
N VAL A 168 -5.36 14.77 3.16
CA VAL A 168 -5.01 13.77 4.17
C VAL A 168 -3.72 14.15 4.90
N GLY A 169 -2.70 14.62 4.19
CA GLY A 169 -1.43 15.07 4.80
C GLY A 169 -1.60 16.23 5.78
N VAL A 170 -2.56 17.13 5.55
CA VAL A 170 -2.92 18.18 6.53
C VAL A 170 -3.55 17.57 7.79
N VAL A 171 -4.43 16.58 7.63
CA VAL A 171 -5.01 15.86 8.77
C VAL A 171 -3.94 15.11 9.54
N ASP A 172 -3.06 14.37 8.86
CA ASP A 172 -1.91 13.67 9.46
C ASP A 172 -1.00 14.61 10.25
N ALA A 173 -0.77 15.82 9.75
CA ALA A 173 0.01 16.84 10.44
C ALA A 173 -0.70 17.33 11.71
N ALA A 174 -2.02 17.49 11.68
CA ALA A 174 -2.81 17.97 12.80
C ALA A 174 -3.07 16.92 13.89
N THR A 175 -3.24 15.65 13.51
CA THR A 175 -3.62 14.57 14.44
C THR A 175 -2.45 13.65 14.80
N GLY A 176 -1.31 13.77 14.10
CA GLY A 176 -0.20 12.83 14.23
C GLY A 176 -0.46 11.47 13.57
N ALA A 177 -1.50 11.35 12.75
CA ALA A 177 -1.82 10.14 11.99
C ALA A 177 -0.79 9.84 10.89
N ASP A 178 -0.95 8.68 10.26
CA ASP A 178 -0.20 8.25 9.08
C ASP A 178 -1.16 7.60 8.08
N TYR A 179 -2.19 8.35 7.69
CA TYR A 179 -3.11 7.92 6.65
C TYR A 179 -2.39 7.92 5.31
N LEU A 180 -2.78 7.01 4.41
CA LEU A 180 -2.11 6.80 3.11
C LEU A 180 -0.62 6.43 3.22
N TYR A 181 -0.08 6.19 4.44
CA TYR A 181 1.34 5.95 4.69
C TYR A 181 2.23 7.10 4.17
N LEU A 182 1.76 8.34 4.30
CA LEU A 182 2.47 9.54 3.81
C LEU A 182 3.73 9.86 4.62
N ARG A 183 3.78 9.45 5.89
CA ARG A 183 4.88 9.77 6.82
C ARG A 183 5.86 8.62 6.96
N ARG A 184 5.36 7.38 7.01
CA ARG A 184 6.19 6.18 7.13
C ARG A 184 5.73 5.12 6.12
N PRO A 185 6.66 4.41 5.47
CA PRO A 185 6.28 3.29 4.62
C PRO A 185 5.60 2.20 5.46
N PRO A 186 4.68 1.42 4.87
CA PRO A 186 4.09 0.28 5.54
C PRO A 186 5.18 -0.72 5.96
N LEU A 187 4.98 -1.40 7.09
CA LEU A 187 5.91 -2.41 7.61
C LEU A 187 5.95 -3.65 6.71
N GLU A 188 4.83 -3.99 6.09
CA GLU A 188 4.71 -5.19 5.26
C GLU A 188 5.20 -4.92 3.82
N PRO A 189 5.96 -5.84 3.22
CA PRO A 189 6.41 -5.70 1.84
C PRO A 189 5.23 -5.68 0.88
N THR A 190 5.18 -4.65 0.03
CA THR A 190 4.14 -4.48 -0.98
C THR A 190 4.66 -4.81 -2.38
N LEU A 191 3.74 -5.03 -3.34
CA LEU A 191 4.13 -5.11 -4.75
C LEU A 191 4.79 -3.81 -5.24
N LEU A 192 4.37 -2.67 -4.70
CA LEU A 192 4.96 -1.37 -5.04
C LEU A 192 6.45 -1.33 -4.67
N ASP A 193 6.84 -1.94 -3.54
CA ASP A 193 8.25 -2.06 -3.17
C ASP A 193 9.04 -2.93 -4.16
N ALA A 194 8.43 -4.01 -4.65
CA ALA A 194 9.06 -4.87 -5.66
C ALA A 194 9.28 -4.11 -6.99
N ILE A 195 8.28 -3.32 -7.42
CA ILE A 195 8.39 -2.46 -8.61
C ILE A 195 9.48 -1.41 -8.40
N GLY A 196 9.51 -0.74 -7.25
CA GLY A 196 10.51 0.27 -6.90
C GLY A 196 11.94 -0.28 -6.93
N ARG A 197 12.16 -1.46 -6.33
CA ARG A 197 13.47 -2.14 -6.36
C ARG A 197 13.92 -2.47 -7.79
N ARG A 198 13.01 -2.97 -8.63
CA ARG A 198 13.31 -3.32 -10.03
C ARG A 198 13.63 -2.09 -10.87
N LEU A 199 12.88 -0.99 -10.70
CA LEU A 199 13.14 0.28 -11.37
C LEU A 199 14.49 0.87 -10.95
N ALA A 200 14.84 0.83 -9.67
CA ALA A 200 16.14 1.29 -9.18
C ALA A 200 17.29 0.45 -9.76
N ALA A 201 17.12 -0.88 -9.84
CA ALA A 201 18.09 -1.78 -10.46
C ALA A 201 18.28 -1.46 -11.95
N TRP A 202 17.18 -1.23 -12.69
CA TRP A 202 17.22 -0.83 -14.08
C TRP A 202 17.92 0.52 -14.28
N ARG A 203 17.64 1.53 -13.44
CA ARG A 203 18.33 2.85 -13.49
C ARG A 203 19.84 2.70 -13.30
N ARG A 204 20.27 1.88 -12.33
CA ARG A 204 21.70 1.57 -12.12
C ARG A 204 22.32 0.86 -13.32
N TRP A 205 21.62 -0.09 -13.92
CA TRP A 205 22.07 -0.78 -15.13
C TRP A 205 22.19 0.18 -16.33
N ALA A 206 21.19 1.05 -16.54
CA ALA A 206 21.16 2.01 -17.63
C ALA A 206 22.27 3.06 -17.50
N ALA A 207 22.56 3.51 -16.27
CA ALA A 207 23.69 4.40 -15.99
C ALA A 207 25.04 3.72 -16.32
N ARG A 208 25.21 2.43 -15.97
CA ARG A 208 26.42 1.66 -16.32
C ARG A 208 26.59 1.38 -17.81
N ARG A 209 25.51 1.29 -18.59
CA ARG A 209 25.61 1.18 -20.05
C ARG A 209 26.03 2.50 -20.68
N ARG A 210 25.38 3.60 -20.31
CA ARG A 210 25.75 4.94 -20.79
C ARG A 210 27.19 5.33 -20.42
N GLY A 211 27.64 4.99 -19.21
CA GLY A 211 29.04 5.20 -18.81
C GLY A 211 30.07 4.34 -19.57
N ARG A 212 29.66 3.20 -20.14
CA ARG A 212 30.50 2.37 -21.01
C ARG A 212 30.54 2.88 -22.46
N GLU A 213 29.47 3.51 -22.93
CA GLU A 213 29.38 4.10 -24.27
C GLU A 213 30.09 5.47 -24.36
N ILE A 214 30.10 6.26 -23.28
CA ILE A 214 30.76 7.59 -23.24
C ILE A 214 32.30 7.48 -23.13
N GLY A 215 32.87 6.27 -23.08
CA GLY A 215 34.31 6.10 -23.27
C GLY A 215 35.16 6.90 -22.28
N LEU A 216 34.90 6.76 -20.97
CA LEU A 216 35.94 7.06 -19.97
C LEU A 216 37.04 6.02 -20.15
N LYS A 217 37.96 6.30 -21.09
CA LYS A 217 39.21 5.58 -21.27
C LYS A 217 40.05 5.72 -20.00
N GLY A 218 39.90 4.74 -19.10
CA GLY A 218 40.83 4.44 -18.01
C GLY A 218 40.95 5.53 -16.93
N PRO A 219 41.34 5.17 -15.70
CA PRO A 219 41.86 6.17 -14.79
C PRO A 219 43.13 6.76 -15.44
N LEU A 220 43.14 8.07 -15.68
CA LEU A 220 44.39 8.80 -15.87
C LEU A 220 45.29 8.38 -14.71
N SER A 221 46.39 7.72 -15.04
CA SER A 221 47.50 7.48 -14.14
C SER A 221 48.08 8.84 -13.75
N VAL A 222 47.40 9.53 -12.84
CA VAL A 222 47.97 10.64 -12.09
C VAL A 222 49.14 10.03 -11.34
N GLY A 223 50.35 10.29 -11.86
CA GLY A 223 51.58 9.86 -11.24
C GLY A 223 51.53 10.23 -9.78
N ARG A 224 51.68 9.23 -8.90
CA ARG A 224 51.85 9.49 -7.47
C ARG A 224 53.02 10.46 -7.34
N PRO A 225 52.85 11.64 -6.72
CA PRO A 225 54.01 12.44 -6.35
C PRO A 225 54.86 11.58 -5.42
N ARG A 226 56.16 11.44 -5.75
CA ARG A 226 57.15 10.84 -4.86
C ARG A 226 57.16 11.67 -3.58
N VAL A 227 56.55 11.15 -2.52
CA VAL A 227 56.69 11.70 -1.18
C VAL A 227 58.12 11.38 -0.72
N PRO A 228 58.96 12.37 -0.38
CA PRO A 228 60.26 12.11 0.22
C PRO A 228 60.07 11.38 1.55
N ASN A 229 60.88 10.36 1.80
CA ASN A 229 60.91 9.62 3.07
C ASN A 229 61.30 10.57 4.23
N LEU A 230 60.29 11.17 4.87
CA LEU A 230 60.44 11.73 6.20
C LEU A 230 60.40 10.57 7.20
N ARG A 231 61.58 10.16 7.67
CA ARG A 231 61.73 9.29 8.84
C ARG A 231 61.11 10.00 10.05
N LEU A 232 59.88 9.65 10.39
CA LEU A 232 59.30 10.00 11.68
C LEU A 232 59.95 9.12 12.75
N ARG A 233 60.83 9.74 13.54
CA ARG A 233 61.39 9.19 14.77
C ARG A 233 60.30 9.36 15.84
N GLY A 234 59.65 8.26 16.23
CA GLY A 234 58.68 8.29 17.33
C GLY A 234 57.70 7.12 17.29
N SER A 235 57.99 6.07 18.06
CA SER A 235 57.09 4.94 18.34
C SER A 235 55.92 5.37 19.24
N PRO A 236 54.65 5.15 18.86
CA PRO A 236 53.52 5.31 19.78
C PRO A 236 53.14 3.95 20.38
N SER A 237 53.97 3.46 21.29
CA SER A 237 53.67 2.28 22.12
C SER A 237 53.60 2.69 23.59
N SER A 238 52.56 3.43 23.99
CA SER A 238 52.40 3.83 25.40
C SER A 238 50.99 4.25 25.86
N TRP A 239 49.90 3.78 25.23
CA TRP A 239 48.54 4.17 25.67
C TRP A 239 47.56 3.01 25.92
N ILE A 240 48.04 1.79 26.14
CA ILE A 240 47.18 0.65 26.51
C ILE A 240 47.70 -0.01 27.78
N THR A 241 47.38 0.54 28.95
CA THR A 241 47.20 -0.22 30.22
C THR A 241 46.77 0.71 31.37
N GLN A 242 45.49 1.11 31.44
CA GLN A 242 44.83 1.42 32.72
C GLN A 242 43.31 1.20 32.60
N ALA A 243 42.88 -0.04 32.80
CA ALA A 243 41.52 -0.38 33.20
C ALA A 243 41.58 -1.71 33.95
N GLY A 244 41.67 -1.64 35.28
CA GLY A 244 41.61 -2.80 36.16
C GLY A 244 40.16 -3.29 36.34
N PRO A 245 39.94 -4.58 36.64
CA PRO A 245 38.59 -5.16 36.73
C PRO A 245 37.87 -4.75 38.02
N LEU A 246 36.62 -4.30 37.90
CA LEU A 246 35.71 -4.06 39.01
C LEU A 246 35.05 -5.38 39.45
N THR A 247 35.28 -5.77 40.69
CA THR A 247 34.67 -6.92 41.39
C THR A 247 33.22 -6.64 41.81
N PRO A 248 32.33 -7.65 41.84
CA PRO A 248 30.96 -7.49 42.30
C PRO A 248 30.84 -7.63 43.83
N ARG A 249 30.13 -6.71 44.50
CA ARG A 249 29.70 -6.86 45.90
C ARG A 249 28.21 -7.18 45.97
N GLN A 250 27.89 -8.19 46.78
CA GLN A 250 26.55 -8.60 47.18
C GLN A 250 26.07 -7.88 48.46
N ALA A 251 24.74 -7.72 48.53
CA ALA A 251 23.79 -7.88 49.66
C ALA A 251 23.72 -6.88 50.85
N SER A 252 22.54 -6.22 50.92
CA SER A 252 21.52 -6.13 52.01
C SER A 252 21.92 -5.62 53.42
N PRO A 253 20.98 -5.31 54.36
CA PRO A 253 19.62 -5.84 54.61
C PRO A 253 18.47 -5.06 53.94
#